data_AF-A0AAD9HX48-F1
#
_entry.id   AF-A0AAD9HX48-F1
#
_cell.length_a   1.000
_cell.length_b   1.000
_cell.length_c   1.000
_cell.angle_alpha   90.00
_cell.angle_beta   90.00
_cell.angle_gamma   90.00
#
_symmetry.space_group_name_H-M   'P 1'
#
loop_
_entity.id
_entity.type
_entity.pdbx_description
1 polymer ?
#
loop_
_entity_poly.entity_id
_entity_poly.type
_entity_poly.pdbx_seq_one_letter_code
_entity_poly.pdbx_strand_id
1 'polypeptide(L)'
;MAPVNANINAVEQNVQDVIQSLFQMMVQVSNYDSAGKPSREVLANEMQKLSHSLSAAHATAAALPTAGDADGPRVPGPLVQYVENGRNPDIYTREFVELVRRMNQLARGKTRAFAGFRDVLARELAAANPELAADVSRVVHATTAAGEGAAGPVGAQPLQLQQATARGMGR
;
A
#
# COMPACT_ATOMS: atom_id res chain seq x y z
N MET A 1 11.47 2.49 -6.27
CA MET A 1 10.05 2.88 -6.34
C MET A 1 9.46 2.19 -7.56
N ALA A 2 8.30 1.53 -7.44
CA ALA A 2 7.65 0.88 -8.58
C ALA A 2 7.37 1.93 -9.67
N PRO A 3 7.45 1.57 -10.97
CA PRO A 3 7.21 2.52 -12.05
C PRO A 3 5.81 3.12 -11.93
N VAL A 4 5.72 4.44 -11.95
CA VAL A 4 4.45 5.16 -11.95
C VAL A 4 3.83 4.95 -13.33
N ASN A 5 2.71 4.23 -13.37
CA ASN A 5 2.03 3.90 -14.62
C ASN A 5 1.62 5.20 -15.34
N ALA A 6 1.98 5.36 -16.62
CA ALA A 6 1.67 6.54 -17.43
C ALA A 6 0.17 6.92 -17.41
N ASN A 7 -0.69 5.93 -17.20
CA ASN A 7 -2.14 6.11 -17.10
C ASN A 7 -2.59 6.82 -15.80
N ILE A 8 -1.83 6.72 -14.70
CA ILE A 8 -2.17 7.39 -13.43
C ILE A 8 -1.93 8.90 -13.57
N ASN A 9 -0.81 9.30 -14.17
CA ASN A 9 -0.50 10.72 -14.42
C ASN A 9 -1.55 11.36 -15.34
N ALA A 10 -2.07 10.61 -16.32
CA ALA A 10 -3.14 11.08 -17.19
C ALA A 10 -4.45 11.31 -16.41
N VAL A 11 -4.80 10.42 -15.48
CA VAL A 11 -5.95 10.63 -14.59
C VAL A 11 -5.75 11.84 -13.68
N GLU A 12 -4.56 12.00 -13.10
CA GLU A 12 -4.22 13.17 -12.28
C GLU A 12 -4.41 14.48 -13.05
N GLN A 13 -3.86 14.56 -14.26
CA GLN A 13 -4.01 15.74 -15.12
C GLN A 13 -5.48 16.02 -15.43
N ASN A 14 -6.26 14.98 -15.78
CA ASN A 14 -7.70 15.14 -16.06
C ASN A 14 -8.46 15.66 -14.83
N VAL A 15 -8.12 15.20 -13.62
CA VAL A 15 -8.73 15.69 -12.37
C VAL A 15 -8.36 17.16 -12.13
N GLN A 16 -7.10 17.54 -12.37
CA GLN A 16 -6.66 18.93 -12.26
C GLN A 16 -7.42 19.85 -13.23
N ASP A 17 -7.62 19.42 -14.48
CA ASP A 17 -8.35 20.17 -15.50
C ASP A 17 -9.83 20.35 -15.12
N VAL A 18 -10.46 19.33 -14.51
CA VAL A 18 -11.83 19.42 -13.98
C VAL A 18 -11.91 20.46 -12.84
N ILE A 19 -10.99 20.41 -11.87
CA ILE A 19 -10.94 21.37 -10.77
C ILE A 19 -10.75 22.80 -11.30
N GLN A 20 -9.85 22.97 -12.27
CA GLN A 20 -9.57 24.26 -12.90
C GLN A 20 -10.80 24.82 -13.64
N SER A 21 -11.55 23.96 -14.34
CA SER A 21 -12.80 24.31 -15.02
C SER A 21 -13.89 24.73 -14.03
N LEU A 22 -14.05 24.01 -12.91
CA LEU A 22 -15.00 24.36 -11.85
C LEU A 22 -14.66 25.71 -11.21
N PHE A 23 -13.38 25.98 -10.97
CA PHE A 23 -12.93 27.27 -10.43
C PHE A 23 -13.19 28.42 -11.41
N GLN A 24 -12.88 28.25 -12.70
CA GLN A 24 -13.16 29.25 -13.73
C GLN A 24 -14.65 29.53 -13.86
N MET A 25 -15.49 28.50 -13.81
CA MET A 25 -16.94 28.64 -13.83
C MET A 25 -17.46 29.40 -12.60
N MET A 26 -16.94 29.11 -11.39
CA MET A 26 -17.28 29.84 -10.17
C MET A 26 -16.98 31.34 -10.31
N VAL A 27 -15.80 31.69 -10.83
CA VAL A 27 -15.40 33.09 -11.04
C VAL A 27 -16.29 33.78 -12.08
N GLN A 28 -16.60 33.10 -13.19
CA GLN A 28 -17.48 33.64 -14.23
C GLN A 28 -18.92 33.86 -13.76
N VAL A 29 -19.44 32.95 -12.94
CA VAL A 29 -20.78 33.08 -12.34
C VAL A 29 -20.80 34.17 -11.28
N SER A 30 -19.77 34.27 -10.44
CA SER A 30 -19.66 35.34 -9.42
C SER A 30 -19.59 36.74 -10.04
N ASN A 31 -18.97 36.86 -11.21
CA ASN A 31 -18.82 38.14 -11.93
C ASN A 31 -19.84 38.28 -13.07
N TYR A 32 -20.88 37.45 -13.09
CA TYR A 32 -21.85 37.42 -14.17
C TYR A 32 -22.49 38.80 -14.35
N ASP A 33 -22.44 39.33 -15.57
CA ASP A 33 -23.05 40.62 -15.96
C ASP A 33 -22.48 41.88 -15.28
N SER A 34 -21.42 41.77 -14.47
CA SER A 34 -20.82 42.93 -13.77
C SER A 34 -20.07 43.92 -14.69
N ALA A 35 -19.82 43.57 -15.96
CA ALA A 35 -19.10 44.39 -16.94
C ALA A 35 -19.88 44.66 -18.25
N GLY A 36 -21.16 44.28 -18.34
CA GLY A 36 -22.00 44.49 -19.53
C GLY A 36 -21.53 43.74 -20.80
N LYS A 37 -20.62 42.76 -20.67
CA LYS A 37 -20.13 41.92 -21.77
C LYS A 37 -20.94 40.62 -21.86
N PRO A 38 -21.13 40.03 -23.06
CA PRO A 38 -21.84 38.77 -23.22
C PRO A 38 -21.07 37.61 -22.56
N SER A 39 -21.35 37.34 -21.29
CA SER A 39 -20.77 36.24 -20.49
C SER A 39 -21.44 34.89 -20.77
N ARG A 40 -22.61 34.90 -21.42
CA ARG A 40 -23.42 33.69 -21.69
C ARG A 40 -22.69 32.67 -22.57
N GLU A 41 -22.06 33.11 -23.66
CA GLU A 41 -21.35 32.21 -24.57
C GLU A 41 -20.11 31.60 -23.91
N VAL A 42 -19.39 32.41 -23.12
CA VAL A 42 -18.22 31.94 -22.36
C VAL A 42 -18.63 30.87 -21.36
N LEU A 43 -19.70 31.11 -20.60
CA LEU A 43 -20.23 30.14 -19.63
C LEU A 43 -20.70 28.84 -20.31
N ALA A 44 -21.38 28.94 -21.46
CA ALA A 44 -21.82 27.77 -22.23
C ALA A 44 -20.61 26.94 -22.70
N ASN A 45 -19.55 27.61 -23.17
CA ASN A 45 -18.32 26.94 -23.60
C ASN A 45 -17.60 26.28 -22.41
N GLU A 46 -17.53 26.92 -21.25
CA GLU A 46 -16.95 26.31 -20.04
C GLU A 46 -17.76 25.10 -19.55
N MET A 47 -19.08 25.15 -19.65
CA MET A 47 -19.93 24.01 -19.29
C MET A 47 -19.72 22.81 -20.23
N GLN A 48 -19.52 23.07 -21.53
CA GLN A 48 -19.15 22.03 -22.47
C GLN A 48 -17.75 21.46 -22.19
N LYS A 49 -16.76 22.31 -21.89
CA LYS A 49 -15.41 21.84 -21.51
C LYS A 49 -15.46 20.96 -20.27
N LEU A 50 -16.16 21.38 -19.21
CA LEU A 50 -16.31 20.59 -17.99
C LEU A 50 -16.92 19.20 -18.27
N SER A 51 -17.95 19.13 -19.11
CA SER A 51 -18.58 17.86 -19.50
C SER A 51 -17.60 16.93 -20.23
N HIS A 52 -16.79 17.47 -21.15
CA HIS A 52 -15.76 16.71 -21.85
C HIS A 52 -14.66 16.23 -20.90
N SER A 53 -14.16 17.10 -20.00
CA SER A 53 -13.13 16.76 -19.03
C SER A 53 -13.59 15.68 -18.05
N LEU A 54 -14.84 15.73 -17.55
CA LEU A 54 -15.41 14.69 -16.69
C LEU A 54 -15.53 13.34 -17.42
N SER A 55 -15.96 13.37 -18.69
CA SER A 55 -16.10 12.15 -19.50
C SER A 55 -14.72 11.53 -19.81
N ALA A 56 -13.73 12.35 -20.13
CA ALA A 56 -12.35 11.92 -20.35
C ALA A 56 -11.72 11.36 -19.07
N ALA A 57 -11.92 12.03 -17.92
CA ALA A 57 -11.46 11.57 -16.62
C ALA A 57 -12.05 10.19 -16.28
N HIS A 58 -13.37 10.02 -16.46
CA HIS A 58 -14.04 8.74 -16.23
C HIS A 58 -13.52 7.63 -17.13
N ALA A 59 -13.40 7.88 -18.44
CA ALA A 59 -12.89 6.89 -19.39
C ALA A 59 -11.45 6.47 -19.08
N THR A 60 -10.60 7.44 -18.74
CA THR A 60 -9.18 7.18 -18.41
C THR A 60 -9.06 6.41 -17.09
N ALA A 61 -9.88 6.75 -16.09
CA ALA A 61 -9.91 6.04 -14.82
C ALA A 61 -10.46 4.61 -14.95
N ALA A 62 -11.48 4.40 -15.79
CA ALA A 62 -12.03 3.07 -16.07
C ALA A 62 -11.06 2.18 -16.85
N ALA A 63 -10.11 2.77 -17.59
CA ALA A 63 -9.04 2.06 -18.28
C ALA A 63 -7.85 1.70 -17.36
N LEU A 64 -7.85 2.16 -16.10
CA LEU A 64 -6.85 1.70 -15.13
C LEU A 64 -7.13 0.25 -14.76
N PRO A 65 -6.07 -0.58 -14.60
CA PRO A 65 -6.25 -1.96 -14.16
C PRO A 65 -6.97 -1.97 -12.81
N THR A 66 -8.06 -2.73 -12.74
CA THR A 66 -8.98 -2.71 -11.60
C THR A 66 -8.50 -3.66 -10.50
N ALA A 67 -9.12 -3.59 -9.33
CA ALA A 67 -8.78 -4.44 -8.19
C ALA A 67 -8.93 -5.96 -8.43
N GLY A 68 -9.43 -6.40 -9.59
CA GLY A 68 -9.42 -7.80 -10.02
C GLY A 68 -8.13 -8.22 -10.75
N ASP A 69 -7.40 -7.27 -11.33
CA ASP A 69 -6.16 -7.52 -12.06
C ASP A 69 -5.00 -7.70 -11.07
N ALA A 70 -4.05 -8.57 -11.42
CA ALA A 70 -2.90 -8.86 -10.55
C ALA A 70 -1.97 -7.64 -10.37
N ASP A 71 -1.97 -6.71 -11.33
CA ASP A 71 -1.12 -5.51 -11.39
C ASP A 71 -1.88 -4.19 -11.21
N GLY A 72 -3.18 -4.25 -10.88
CA GLY A 72 -4.00 -3.05 -10.65
C GLY A 72 -3.69 -2.36 -9.32
N PRO A 73 -3.63 -1.02 -9.25
CA PRO A 73 -3.53 -0.31 -7.97
C PRO A 73 -4.79 -0.59 -7.12
N ARG A 74 -4.64 -1.48 -6.13
CA ARG A 74 -5.70 -1.79 -5.17
C ARG A 74 -5.70 -0.74 -4.07
N VAL A 75 -6.76 0.04 -3.98
CA VAL A 75 -6.97 0.99 -2.88
C VAL A 75 -7.72 0.26 -1.75
N PRO A 76 -7.13 0.13 -0.54
CA PRO A 76 -7.83 -0.39 0.62
C PRO A 76 -9.11 0.41 0.92
N GLY A 77 -10.23 -0.28 1.19
CA GLY A 77 -11.49 0.38 1.58
C GLY A 77 -11.35 1.42 2.70
N PRO A 78 -10.57 1.15 3.78
CA PRO A 78 -10.35 2.14 4.84
C PRO A 78 -9.66 3.42 4.36
N LEU A 79 -8.83 3.36 3.33
CA LEU A 79 -8.18 4.56 2.77
C LEU A 79 -9.18 5.51 2.10
N VAL A 80 -10.24 4.97 1.48
CA VAL A 80 -11.33 5.78 0.91
C VAL A 80 -12.00 6.61 2.01
N GLN A 81 -12.29 5.98 3.14
CA GLN A 81 -12.91 6.65 4.29
C GLN A 81 -12.00 7.74 4.90
N TYR A 82 -10.68 7.61 4.82
CA TYR A 82 -9.77 8.67 5.24
C TYR A 82 -9.92 9.92 4.36
N VAL A 83 -9.96 9.72 3.04
CA VAL A 83 -10.15 10.81 2.06
C VAL A 83 -11.52 11.47 2.21
N GLU A 84 -12.59 10.68 2.35
CA GLU A 84 -13.96 11.19 2.55
C GLU A 84 -14.10 12.07 3.80
N ASN A 85 -13.37 11.73 4.87
CA ASN A 85 -13.35 12.51 6.11
C ASN A 85 -12.34 13.67 6.09
N GLY A 86 -11.65 13.93 4.98
CA GLY A 86 -10.62 14.96 4.86
C GLY A 86 -9.35 14.68 5.67
N ARG A 87 -9.09 13.42 6.05
CA ARG A 87 -7.89 13.00 6.78
C ARG A 87 -6.79 12.62 5.79
N ASN A 88 -5.54 12.97 6.13
CA ASN A 88 -4.40 12.61 5.29
C ASN A 88 -4.27 11.08 5.16
N PRO A 89 -4.33 10.51 3.94
CA PRO A 89 -4.20 9.07 3.70
C PRO A 89 -2.83 8.48 4.14
N ASP A 90 -1.77 9.28 4.22
CA ASP A 90 -0.45 8.84 4.70
C ASP A 90 -0.47 8.37 6.16
N ILE A 91 -1.46 8.83 6.94
CA ILE A 91 -1.59 8.40 8.32
C ILE A 91 -2.00 6.92 8.37
N TYR A 92 -2.87 6.46 7.46
CA TYR A 92 -3.25 5.05 7.40
C TYR A 92 -2.05 4.16 7.07
N THR A 93 -1.22 4.56 6.10
CA THR A 93 -0.04 3.77 5.72
C THR A 93 0.97 3.71 6.86
N ARG A 94 1.17 4.82 7.59
CA ARG A 94 2.00 4.85 8.81
C ARG A 94 1.44 3.91 9.89
N GLU A 95 0.16 4.04 10.23
CA GLU A 95 -0.52 3.19 11.22
C GLU A 95 -0.46 1.71 10.83
N PHE A 96 -0.59 1.39 9.55
CA PHE A 96 -0.48 0.04 9.04
C PHE A 96 0.92 -0.55 9.27
N VAL A 97 1.98 0.19 8.94
CA VAL A 97 3.37 -0.25 9.17
C VAL A 97 3.65 -0.43 10.67
N GLU A 98 3.16 0.50 11.51
CA GLU A 98 3.28 0.41 12.95
C GLU A 98 2.55 -0.81 13.53
N LEU A 99 1.34 -1.09 13.03
CA LEU A 99 0.56 -2.27 13.40
C LEU A 99 1.30 -3.56 12.99
N VAL A 100 1.78 -3.65 11.75
CA VAL A 100 2.53 -4.83 11.26
C VAL A 100 3.76 -5.08 12.13
N ARG A 101 4.52 -4.02 12.46
CA ARG A 101 5.68 -4.12 13.36
C ARG A 101 5.27 -4.63 14.74
N ARG A 102 4.22 -4.07 15.33
CA ARG A 102 3.72 -4.47 16.66
C ARG A 102 3.27 -5.94 16.65
N MET A 103 2.50 -6.35 15.64
CA MET A 103 2.02 -7.72 15.51
C MET A 103 3.18 -8.71 15.31
N ASN A 104 4.18 -8.36 14.51
CA ASN A 104 5.35 -9.19 14.31
C ASN A 104 6.14 -9.40 15.60
N GLN A 105 6.38 -8.33 16.36
CA GLN A 105 7.04 -8.39 17.65
C GLN A 105 6.24 -9.22 18.66
N LEU A 106 4.93 -9.01 18.72
CA LEU A 106 4.03 -9.75 19.60
C LEU A 106 4.02 -11.24 19.25
N ALA A 107 3.94 -11.60 17.97
CA ALA A 107 3.99 -12.98 17.53
C ALA A 107 5.33 -13.64 17.90
N ARG A 108 6.46 -12.97 17.62
CA ARG A 108 7.80 -13.45 18.03
C ARG A 108 7.92 -13.61 19.54
N GLY A 109 7.40 -12.67 20.31
CA GLY A 109 7.37 -12.73 21.77
C GLY A 109 6.56 -13.92 22.28
N LYS A 110 5.38 -14.17 21.71
CA LYS A 110 4.55 -15.34 22.04
C LYS A 110 5.26 -16.65 21.73
N THR A 111 5.84 -16.78 20.53
CA THR A 111 6.60 -17.99 20.16
C THR A 111 7.75 -18.24 21.12
N ARG A 112 8.51 -17.20 21.50
CA ARG A 112 9.60 -17.30 22.48
C ARG A 112 9.11 -17.70 23.87
N ALA A 113 7.99 -17.11 24.32
CA ALA A 113 7.41 -17.43 25.62
C ALA A 113 6.91 -18.89 25.68
N PHE A 114 6.25 -19.37 24.63
CA PHE A 114 5.81 -20.76 24.54
C PHE A 114 6.98 -21.74 24.45
N ALA A 115 8.06 -21.39 23.74
CA ALA A 115 9.29 -22.19 23.74
C ALA A 115 9.88 -22.29 25.15
N GLY A 116 10.02 -21.16 25.86
CA GLY A 116 10.50 -21.16 27.24
C GLY A 116 9.60 -21.96 28.20
N PHE A 117 8.28 -21.83 28.06
CA PHE A 117 7.32 -22.62 28.85
C PHE A 117 7.46 -24.13 28.59
N ARG A 118 7.57 -24.52 27.32
CA ARG A 118 7.82 -25.92 26.93
C ARG A 118 9.11 -26.45 27.58
N ASP A 119 10.20 -25.69 27.53
CA ASP A 119 11.49 -26.13 28.05
C ASP A 119 11.47 -26.28 29.58
N VAL A 120 10.75 -25.39 30.29
CA VAL A 120 10.51 -25.52 31.74
C VAL A 120 9.67 -26.75 32.03
N LEU A 121 8.53 -26.90 31.37
CA LEU A 121 7.63 -28.04 31.59
C LEU A 121 8.32 -29.37 31.32
N ALA A 122 9.11 -29.47 30.26
CA ALA A 122 9.87 -30.66 29.91
C ALA A 122 10.87 -31.03 31.02
N ARG A 123 11.57 -30.04 31.59
CA ARG A 123 12.52 -30.27 32.67
C ARG A 123 11.83 -30.76 33.94
N GLU A 124 10.76 -30.10 34.37
CA GLU A 124 10.02 -30.48 35.58
C GLU A 124 9.37 -31.87 35.42
N LEU A 125 8.84 -32.18 34.23
CA LEU A 125 8.21 -33.46 33.95
C LEU A 125 9.24 -34.61 33.98
N ALA A 126 10.43 -34.40 33.41
CA ALA A 126 11.51 -35.38 33.45
C ALA A 126 12.10 -35.57 34.87
N ALA A 127 12.10 -34.51 35.69
CA ALA A 127 12.54 -34.59 37.09
C ALA A 127 11.53 -35.33 37.97
N ALA A 128 10.22 -35.10 37.75
CA ALA A 128 9.16 -35.74 38.51
C ALA A 128 8.91 -37.20 38.08
N ASN A 129 9.10 -37.53 36.80
CA ASN A 129 8.85 -38.86 36.24
C ASN A 129 10.03 -39.30 35.33
N PRO A 130 11.12 -39.85 35.91
CA PRO A 130 12.33 -40.21 35.16
C PRO A 130 12.09 -41.22 34.02
N GLU A 131 11.08 -42.09 34.15
CA GLU A 131 10.69 -43.07 33.14
C GLU A 131 10.18 -42.44 31.83
N LEU A 132 9.68 -41.21 31.89
CA LEU A 132 9.18 -40.45 30.73
C LEU A 132 10.26 -39.56 30.10
N ALA A 133 11.47 -39.47 30.66
CA ALA A 133 12.47 -38.50 30.22
C ALA A 133 12.86 -38.66 28.74
N ALA A 134 12.93 -39.91 28.24
CA ALA A 134 13.22 -40.19 26.83
C ALA A 134 12.08 -39.74 25.89
N ASP A 135 10.82 -39.91 26.31
CA ASP A 135 9.65 -39.47 25.57
C ASP A 135 9.55 -37.94 25.52
N VAL A 136 9.77 -37.28 26.66
CA VAL A 136 9.78 -35.82 26.76
C VAL A 136 10.86 -35.21 25.85
N SER A 137 12.06 -35.79 25.84
CA SER A 137 13.15 -35.36 24.97
C SER A 137 12.77 -35.46 23.48
N ARG A 138 12.15 -36.57 23.06
CA ARG A 138 11.64 -36.71 21.68
C ARG A 138 10.64 -35.62 21.29
N VAL A 139 9.70 -35.30 22.18
CA VAL A 139 8.66 -34.28 21.93
C VAL A 139 9.28 -32.88 21.81
N VAL A 140 10.25 -32.54 22.67
CA VAL A 140 10.95 -31.24 22.59
C VAL A 140 11.74 -31.12 21.30
N HIS A 141 12.46 -32.18 20.89
CA HIS A 141 13.19 -32.17 19.61
C HIS A 141 12.25 -32.03 18.41
N ALA A 142 11.14 -32.78 18.37
CA ALA A 142 10.16 -32.71 17.29
C ALA A 142 9.49 -31.34 17.18
N THR A 143 9.17 -30.71 18.31
CA THR A 143 8.51 -29.39 18.34
C THR A 143 9.46 -28.21 18.11
N THR A 144 10.77 -28.40 18.30
CA THR A 144 11.79 -27.37 18.00
C THR A 144 12.16 -27.32 16.52
N ALA A 145 12.34 -28.49 15.90
CA ALA A 145 12.72 -28.58 14.48
C ALA A 145 11.68 -27.96 13.52
N ALA A 146 10.40 -27.98 13.89
CA ALA A 146 9.33 -27.34 13.13
C ALA A 146 9.32 -25.80 13.23
N GLY A 147 9.96 -25.21 14.25
CA GLY A 147 9.92 -23.78 14.54
C GLY A 147 11.07 -22.95 13.95
N GLU A 148 12.24 -23.57 13.72
CA GLU A 148 13.44 -22.84 13.26
C GLU A 148 13.56 -22.76 11.72
N GLY A 149 12.90 -23.65 10.97
CA GLY A 149 13.01 -23.72 9.51
C GLY A 149 12.24 -22.64 8.72
N ALA A 150 11.37 -21.86 9.35
CA ALA A 150 10.49 -20.90 8.66
C ALA A 150 10.89 -19.43 8.82
N ALA A 151 11.92 -19.13 9.61
CA ALA A 151 12.37 -17.76 9.88
C ALA A 151 13.83 -17.56 9.45
N GLY A 152 14.10 -17.75 8.16
CA GLY A 152 15.35 -17.24 7.56
C GLY A 152 15.47 -15.71 7.74
N PRO A 153 16.70 -15.16 7.75
CA PRO A 153 16.94 -13.76 8.02
C PRO A 153 16.37 -12.90 6.88
N VAL A 154 15.20 -12.31 7.09
CA VAL A 154 14.70 -11.23 6.24
C VAL A 154 15.38 -9.95 6.69
N GLY A 155 16.60 -9.70 6.20
CA GLY A 155 17.29 -8.43 6.41
C GLY A 155 18.77 -8.48 6.06
N ALA A 156 19.16 -7.61 5.12
CA ALA A 156 20.51 -7.31 4.65
C ALA A 156 21.14 -8.28 3.62
N GLN A 157 20.59 -8.30 2.41
CA GLN A 157 21.46 -8.36 1.23
C GLN A 157 21.83 -6.91 0.87
N PRO A 158 23.12 -6.52 0.94
CA PRO A 158 23.55 -5.24 0.41
C PRO A 158 23.35 -5.25 -1.11
N LEU A 159 22.66 -4.24 -1.63
CA LEU A 159 22.53 -3.95 -3.06
C LEU A 159 23.94 -3.87 -3.67
N GLN A 160 24.38 -4.96 -4.31
CA GLN A 160 25.55 -4.92 -5.17
C GLN A 160 25.17 -4.13 -6.43
N LEU A 161 25.68 -2.91 -6.48
CA LEU A 161 25.63 -2.03 -7.62
C LEU A 161 26.34 -2.72 -8.80
N GLN A 162 25.56 -3.27 -9.73
CA GLN A 162 26.10 -3.86 -10.95
C GLN A 162 26.59 -2.75 -11.89
N GLN A 163 27.84 -2.33 -11.67
CA GLN A 163 28.65 -1.72 -12.72
C GLN A 163 29.14 -2.83 -13.64
N ALA A 164 28.52 -2.96 -14.81
CA ALA A 164 29.07 -3.69 -15.95
C ALA A 164 29.07 -2.76 -17.17
N THR A 165 30.08 -1.90 -17.18
CA THR A 165 30.99 -1.63 -18.29
C THR A 165 30.45 -1.77 -19.71
N ALA A 166 30.29 -0.60 -20.36
CA ALA A 166 30.44 -0.47 -21.79
C ALA A 166 31.83 -0.99 -22.25
N ARG A 167 31.88 -1.97 -23.17
CA ARG A 167 32.99 -2.13 -24.14
C ARG A 167 32.67 -3.12 -25.27
N GLY A 168 32.80 -2.63 -26.51
CA GLY A 168 32.87 -3.38 -27.79
C GLY A 168 31.52 -3.49 -28.48
N MET A 169 31.14 -2.77 -29.54
CA MET A 169 31.87 -2.22 -30.70
C MET A 169 32.57 -3.29 -31.55
N GLY A 170 31.92 -3.65 -32.67
CA GLY A 170 32.57 -4.19 -33.87
C GLY A 170 32.26 -5.65 -34.22
N ARG A 171 31.22 -5.87 -35.04
CA ARG A 171 31.34 -6.16 -36.47
C ARG A 171 29.97 -6.28 -37.12
#